data_AF-X1D321-F1
#
_entry.id   AF-X1D321-F1
#
_cell.length_a   1.000
_cell.length_b   1.000
_cell.length_c   1.000
_cell.angle_alpha   90.00
_cell.angle_beta   90.00
_cell.angle_gamma   90.00
#
_symmetry.space_group_name_H-M   'P 1'
#
loop_
_entity.id
_entity.type
_entity.pdbx_description
1 polymer ?
#
loop_
_entity_poly.entity_id
_entity_poly.type
_entity_poly.pdbx_seq_one_letter_code
_entity_poly.pdbx_strand_id
1 'polypeptide(L)'
;MYDFSHLFQSQGRTKILFWWGIFSTTILAIAFVIGLRWDIEGVAIAYAIVVVLLIYSCFLVAFKLINLKFSHFIKQFRFMFLAVAGMGGIVFGFRLVLENTIWANDLIILILTIIFGIVSYIGLLFILDKDIFKEVFQLLKSSFFLFFFSLTSPI
;
A
#
# COMPACT_ATOMS: atom_id res chain seq x y z
N MET A 1 -7.12 -4.64 3.25
CA MET A 1 -7.18 -6.12 3.19
C MET A 1 -8.59 -6.64 2.83
N TYR A 2 -9.45 -5.80 2.24
CA TYR A 2 -10.83 -6.18 1.88
C TYR A 2 -10.97 -6.60 0.40
N ASP A 3 -10.09 -6.14 -0.50
CA ASP A 3 -10.22 -6.43 -1.94
C ASP A 3 -9.87 -7.88 -2.32
N PHE A 4 -8.90 -8.51 -1.65
CA PHE A 4 -8.52 -9.89 -1.96
C PHE A 4 -9.61 -10.91 -1.59
N SER A 5 -10.37 -10.67 -0.52
CA SER A 5 -11.46 -11.59 -0.12
C SER A 5 -12.56 -11.71 -1.17
N HIS A 6 -12.86 -10.64 -1.90
CA HIS A 6 -13.88 -10.66 -2.95
C HIS A 6 -13.40 -11.41 -4.21
N LEU A 7 -12.10 -11.29 -4.56
CA LEU A 7 -11.50 -12.04 -5.68
C LEU A 7 -11.47 -13.56 -5.42
N PHE A 8 -11.16 -13.97 -4.20
CA PHE A 8 -11.16 -15.40 -3.85
C PHE A 8 -12.56 -15.99 -3.64
N GLN A 9 -13.52 -15.18 -3.17
CA GLN A 9 -14.93 -15.57 -3.09
C GLN A 9 -15.55 -15.74 -4.49
N SER A 10 -15.22 -14.85 -5.44
CA SER A 10 -15.75 -14.94 -6.81
C SER A 10 -15.19 -16.14 -7.60
N GLN A 11 -13.99 -16.64 -7.27
CA GLN A 11 -13.40 -17.83 -7.88
C GLN A 11 -13.81 -19.17 -7.25
N GLY A 12 -14.76 -19.18 -6.29
CA GLY A 12 -15.29 -20.41 -5.70
C GLY A 12 -14.28 -21.21 -4.85
N ARG A 13 -13.14 -20.60 -4.49
CA ARG A 13 -12.04 -21.24 -3.74
C ARG A 13 -12.04 -20.84 -2.26
N THR A 14 -13.23 -20.68 -1.67
CA THR A 14 -13.43 -20.27 -0.27
C THR A 14 -12.73 -21.20 0.73
N LYS A 15 -12.61 -22.50 0.42
CA LYS A 15 -11.91 -23.46 1.30
C LYS A 15 -10.43 -23.10 1.51
N ILE A 16 -9.74 -22.63 0.48
CA ILE A 16 -8.32 -22.24 0.60
C ILE A 16 -8.19 -20.97 1.43
N LEU A 17 -9.11 -20.02 1.26
CA LEU A 17 -9.11 -18.78 2.05
C LEU A 17 -9.44 -19.04 3.53
N PHE A 18 -10.33 -20.00 3.81
CA PHE A 18 -10.68 -20.40 5.18
C PHE A 18 -9.49 -21.05 5.91
N TRP A 19 -8.84 -22.04 5.28
CA TRP A 19 -7.64 -22.65 5.85
C TRP A 19 -6.48 -21.65 6.00
N TRP A 20 -6.33 -20.73 5.04
CA TRP A 20 -5.34 -19.66 5.13
C TRP A 20 -5.66 -18.67 6.26
N GLY A 21 -6.94 -18.33 6.44
CA GLY A 21 -7.43 -17.52 7.55
C GLY A 21 -7.03 -18.13 8.90
N ILE A 22 -7.32 -19.42 9.12
CA ILE A 22 -6.95 -20.14 10.35
C ILE A 22 -5.43 -20.17 10.55
N PHE A 23 -4.66 -20.44 9.49
CA PHE A 23 -3.21 -20.48 9.58
C PHE A 23 -2.61 -19.11 9.93
N SER A 24 -3.06 -18.06 9.25
CA SER A 24 -2.61 -16.69 9.48
C SER A 24 -2.92 -16.17 10.89
N THR A 25 -4.13 -16.43 11.39
CA THR A 25 -4.52 -16.01 12.75
C THR A 25 -3.73 -16.75 13.82
N THR A 26 -3.47 -18.05 13.61
CA THR A 26 -2.65 -18.86 14.51
C THR A 26 -1.21 -18.36 14.57
N ILE A 27 -0.59 -18.09 13.42
CA ILE A 27 0.78 -17.56 13.35
C ILE A 27 0.86 -16.17 13.97
N LEU A 28 -0.12 -15.30 13.71
CA LEU A 28 -0.21 -13.98 14.33
C LEU A 28 -0.28 -14.11 15.85
N ALA A 29 -1.15 -14.96 16.38
CA ALA A 29 -1.26 -15.19 17.82
C ALA A 29 0.06 -15.67 18.44
N ILE A 30 0.77 -16.60 17.78
CA ILE A 30 2.10 -17.06 18.22
C ILE A 30 3.10 -15.90 18.21
N ALA A 31 3.10 -15.07 17.16
CA ALA A 31 3.99 -13.92 17.07
C ALA A 31 3.72 -12.87 18.16
N PHE A 32 2.46 -12.64 18.53
CA PHE A 32 2.11 -11.81 19.67
C PHE A 32 2.70 -12.37 20.98
N VAL A 33 2.57 -13.67 21.22
CA VAL A 33 3.11 -14.31 22.43
C VAL A 33 4.64 -14.24 22.49
N ILE A 34 5.31 -14.47 21.37
CA ILE A 34 6.78 -14.36 21.29
C ILE A 34 7.22 -12.90 21.45
N GLY A 35 6.53 -11.96 20.81
CA GLY A 35 6.83 -10.54 20.86
C GLY A 35 6.63 -9.94 22.25
N LEU A 36 5.70 -10.47 23.04
CA LEU A 36 5.44 -10.02 24.42
C LEU A 36 6.67 -10.10 25.33
N ARG A 37 7.64 -10.95 25.00
CA ARG A 37 8.91 -11.10 25.74
C ARG A 37 9.83 -9.88 25.63
N TRP A 38 9.60 -9.03 24.64
CA TRP A 38 10.39 -7.83 24.34
C TRP A 38 9.50 -6.57 24.37
N ASP A 39 8.52 -6.55 25.28
CA ASP A 39 7.58 -5.45 25.46
C ASP A 39 6.77 -5.11 24.18
N ILE A 40 6.23 -3.90 24.11
CA ILE A 40 5.37 -3.42 23.03
C ILE A 40 6.12 -3.36 21.70
N GLU A 41 7.41 -3.00 21.72
CA GLU A 41 8.24 -2.94 20.51
C GLU A 41 8.47 -4.33 19.91
N GLY A 42 8.72 -5.33 20.76
CA GLY A 42 8.86 -6.72 20.34
C GLY A 42 7.62 -7.26 19.64
N VAL A 43 6.44 -6.94 20.17
CA VAL A 43 5.16 -7.27 19.54
C VAL A 43 5.02 -6.62 18.16
N ALA A 44 5.35 -5.34 18.04
CA ALA A 44 5.25 -4.62 16.77
C ALA A 44 6.17 -5.23 15.69
N ILE A 45 7.41 -5.59 16.07
CA ILE A 45 8.37 -6.20 15.14
C ILE A 45 7.92 -7.60 14.73
N ALA A 46 7.52 -8.45 15.69
CA ALA A 46 7.04 -9.80 15.41
C ALA A 46 5.80 -9.79 14.50
N TYR A 47 4.87 -8.87 14.77
CA TYR A 47 3.70 -8.63 13.91
C TYR A 47 4.11 -8.21 12.50
N ALA A 48 5.01 -7.24 12.36
CA ALA A 48 5.47 -6.75 11.06
C ALA A 48 6.10 -7.87 10.23
N ILE A 49 6.97 -8.70 10.83
CA ILE A 49 7.60 -9.84 10.16
C ILE A 49 6.55 -10.83 9.66
N VAL A 50 5.62 -11.22 10.52
CA VAL A 50 4.57 -12.19 10.16
C VAL A 50 3.66 -11.64 9.07
N VAL A 51 3.25 -10.39 9.15
CA VAL A 51 2.40 -9.76 8.15
C VAL A 51 3.09 -9.72 6.79
N VAL A 52 4.38 -9.36 6.73
CA VAL A 52 5.16 -9.37 5.49
C VAL A 52 5.24 -10.79 4.91
N LEU A 53 5.49 -11.80 5.75
CA LEU A 53 5.56 -13.21 5.33
C LEU A 53 4.20 -13.71 4.78
N LEU A 54 3.10 -13.34 5.43
CA LEU A 54 1.74 -13.69 5.01
C LEU A 54 1.36 -13.00 3.70
N ILE A 55 1.70 -11.72 3.55
CA ILE A 55 1.48 -10.95 2.31
C ILE A 55 2.24 -11.60 1.16
N TYR A 56 3.52 -11.91 1.36
CA TYR A 56 4.35 -12.55 0.34
C TYR A 56 3.75 -13.89 -0.12
N SER A 57 3.32 -14.71 0.84
CA SER A 57 2.69 -16.00 0.55
C SER A 57 1.35 -15.85 -0.18
N CYS A 58 0.54 -14.86 0.20
CA CYS A 58 -0.73 -14.54 -0.47
C CYS A 58 -0.50 -14.13 -1.93
N PHE A 59 0.51 -13.29 -2.18
CA PHE A 59 0.90 -12.91 -3.54
C PHE A 59 1.33 -14.13 -4.37
N LEU A 60 2.13 -15.04 -3.83
CA LEU A 60 2.53 -16.26 -4.55
C LEU A 60 1.32 -17.12 -4.96
N VAL A 61 0.36 -17.30 -4.05
CA VAL A 61 -0.87 -18.06 -4.34
C VAL A 61 -1.71 -17.34 -5.40
N ALA A 62 -1.93 -16.04 -5.27
CA ALA A 62 -2.68 -15.25 -6.24
C ALA A 62 -2.01 -15.22 -7.63
N PHE A 63 -0.69 -15.06 -7.71
CA PHE A 63 0.05 -15.10 -8.97
C PHE A 63 0.01 -16.47 -9.63
N LYS A 64 0.07 -17.55 -8.83
CA LYS A 64 -0.08 -18.91 -9.34
C LYS A 64 -1.48 -19.16 -9.90
N LEU A 65 -2.53 -18.56 -9.32
CA LEU A 65 -3.89 -18.64 -9.85
C LEU A 65 -4.06 -17.93 -11.20
N ILE A 66 -3.36 -16.80 -11.42
CA ILE A 66 -3.51 -15.98 -12.63
C ILE A 66 -2.43 -16.33 -13.69
N ASN A 67 -1.49 -17.24 -13.40
CA ASN A 67 -0.40 -17.67 -14.30
C ASN A 67 0.43 -16.50 -14.86
N LEU A 68 0.56 -15.42 -14.07
CA LEU A 68 1.33 -14.23 -14.42
C LEU A 68 2.75 -14.35 -13.88
N LYS A 69 3.74 -14.05 -14.72
CA LYS A 69 5.16 -14.03 -14.32
C LYS A 69 5.42 -12.84 -13.40
N PHE A 70 5.91 -13.09 -12.18
CA PHE A 70 6.29 -12.08 -11.16
C PHE A 70 7.18 -10.96 -11.72
N SER A 71 7.98 -11.27 -12.75
CA SER A 71 8.84 -10.31 -13.45
C SER A 71 8.09 -9.16 -14.14
N HIS A 72 6.84 -9.36 -14.61
CA HIS A 72 6.07 -8.27 -15.22
C HIS A 72 5.53 -7.30 -14.15
N PHE A 73 5.12 -7.84 -13.01
CA PHE A 73 4.64 -7.04 -11.88
C PHE A 73 5.76 -6.16 -11.32
N ILE A 74 6.94 -6.72 -11.05
CA ILE A 74 8.09 -5.92 -10.58
C ILE A 74 8.43 -4.81 -11.58
N LYS A 75 8.36 -5.08 -12.88
CA LYS A 75 8.71 -4.11 -13.91
C LYS A 75 7.77 -2.89 -13.91
N GLN A 76 6.47 -3.12 -13.65
CA GLN A 76 5.48 -2.06 -13.50
C GLN A 76 5.68 -1.27 -12.20
N PHE A 77 5.99 -1.95 -11.10
CA PHE A 77 6.15 -1.30 -9.78
C PHE A 77 7.48 -0.57 -9.60
N ARG A 78 8.45 -0.76 -10.50
CA ARG A 78 9.76 -0.09 -10.42
C ARG A 78 9.66 1.42 -10.31
N PHE A 79 8.80 2.05 -11.11
CA PHE A 79 8.61 3.50 -11.07
C PHE A 79 8.00 3.94 -9.73
N MET A 80 7.04 3.19 -9.19
CA MET A 80 6.46 3.46 -7.88
C MET A 80 7.48 3.31 -6.74
N PHE A 81 8.34 2.28 -6.78
CA PHE A 81 9.44 2.12 -5.82
C PHE A 81 10.45 3.26 -5.90
N LEU A 82 10.80 3.71 -7.11
CA LEU A 82 11.67 4.87 -7.31
C LEU A 82 11.03 6.17 -6.80
N ALA A 83 9.73 6.37 -7.00
CA ALA A 83 9.01 7.54 -6.50
C ALA A 83 8.97 7.57 -4.96
N VAL A 84 8.71 6.43 -4.31
CA VAL A 84 8.73 6.32 -2.84
C VAL A 84 10.14 6.52 -2.28
N ALA A 85 11.15 5.92 -2.90
CA ALA A 85 12.54 6.11 -2.48
C ALA A 85 13.00 7.57 -2.67
N GLY A 86 12.63 8.20 -3.80
CA GLY A 86 12.92 9.60 -4.09
C GLY A 86 12.25 10.56 -3.12
N MET A 87 10.95 10.36 -2.84
CA MET A 87 10.21 11.12 -1.84
C MET A 87 10.86 10.97 -0.46
N GLY A 88 11.18 9.74 -0.04
CA GLY A 88 11.84 9.47 1.23
C GLY A 88 13.16 10.23 1.37
N GLY A 89 13.99 10.22 0.33
CA GLY A 89 15.25 10.96 0.30
C GLY A 89 15.06 12.48 0.39
N ILE A 90 14.11 13.04 -0.36
CA ILE A 90 13.81 14.48 -0.38
C ILE A 90 13.28 14.94 0.98
N VAL A 91 12.32 14.20 1.56
CA VAL A 91 11.70 14.54 2.85
C VAL A 91 12.72 14.42 3.98
N PHE A 92 13.57 13.40 3.96
CA PHE A 92 14.62 13.22 4.96
C PHE A 92 15.67 14.35 4.88
N GLY A 93 16.11 14.71 3.67
CA GLY A 93 17.01 15.83 3.44
C GLY A 93 16.39 17.16 3.88
N PHE A 94 15.11 17.40 3.55
CA PHE A 94 14.40 18.60 3.95
C PHE A 94 14.25 18.71 5.46
N ARG A 95 13.97 17.58 6.14
CA ARG A 95 13.89 17.51 7.59
C ARG A 95 15.22 17.87 8.28
N LEU A 96 16.34 17.35 7.80
CA LEU A 96 17.68 17.67 8.34
C LEU A 96 18.02 19.16 8.20
N VAL A 97 17.64 19.79 7.09
CA VAL A 97 17.87 21.23 6.87
C VAL A 97 16.97 22.09 7.77
N LEU A 98 15.71 21.67 7.97
CA LEU A 98 14.76 22.38 8.83
C LEU A 98 15.17 22.34 10.30
N GLU A 99 15.56 21.16 10.81
CA GLU A 99 15.99 20.98 12.21
C GLU A 99 17.27 21.78 12.51
N ASN A 100 18.17 21.99 11.54
CA ASN A 100 19.42 22.73 11.74
C ASN A 100 19.26 24.26 11.57
N THR A 101 18.24 24.72 10.84
CA THR A 101 18.09 26.15 10.49
C THR A 101 17.02 26.85 11.33
N ILE A 102 16.01 26.13 11.81
CA ILE A 102 14.84 26.74 12.46
C ILE A 102 14.63 26.12 13.85
N TRP A 103 14.87 26.90 14.91
CA TRP A 103 14.37 26.61 16.27
C TRP A 103 12.85 26.84 16.33
N ALA A 104 12.09 26.10 15.51
CA ALA A 104 10.62 26.09 15.56
C ALA A 104 10.14 24.94 16.45
N ASN A 105 8.94 25.10 17.00
CA ASN A 105 8.23 24.03 17.70
C ASN A 105 8.13 22.75 16.84
N ASP A 106 8.36 21.59 17.45
CA ASP A 106 8.34 20.27 16.80
C ASP A 106 7.07 20.02 15.96
N LEU A 107 5.93 20.55 16.40
CA LEU A 107 4.64 20.45 15.71
C LEU A 107 4.63 21.15 14.34
N ILE A 108 5.31 22.29 14.22
CA ILE A 108 5.36 23.06 12.96
C ILE A 108 6.25 22.33 11.95
N ILE A 109 7.37 21.76 12.41
CA ILE A 109 8.28 20.95 11.59
C ILE A 109 7.54 19.71 11.06
N LEU A 110 6.75 19.03 11.90
CA LEU A 110 5.94 17.88 11.49
C LEU A 110 4.91 18.23 10.41
N ILE A 111 4.13 19.29 10.61
CA ILE A 111 3.08 19.70 9.65
C ILE A 111 3.70 20.06 8.29
N LEU A 112 4.77 20.86 8.29
CA LEU A 112 5.48 21.23 7.06
C LEU A 112 6.06 20.00 6.37
N THR A 113 6.66 19.07 7.11
CA THR A 113 7.26 17.85 6.56
C THR A 113 6.20 16.95 5.91
N ILE A 114 5.02 16.82 6.53
CA ILE A 114 3.90 16.04 5.97
C ILE A 114 3.40 16.67 4.67
N ILE A 115 3.12 17.98 4.67
CA ILE A 115 2.65 18.70 3.48
C ILE A 115 3.68 18.60 2.36
N PHE A 116 4.96 18.81 2.68
CA PHE A 116 6.05 18.74 1.71
C PHE A 116 6.23 17.33 1.15
N GLY A 117 6.07 16.30 1.99
CA GLY A 117 6.06 14.91 1.56
C GLY A 117 4.94 14.61 0.58
N ILE A 118 3.71 15.05 0.87
CA ILE A 118 2.56 14.85 -0.03
C ILE A 118 2.81 15.52 -1.38
N VAL A 119 3.26 16.79 -1.37
CA VAL A 119 3.54 17.54 -2.60
C VAL A 119 4.67 16.88 -3.39
N SER A 120 5.74 16.46 -2.73
CA SER A 120 6.88 15.76 -3.35
C SER A 120 6.45 14.43 -3.96
N TYR A 121 5.63 13.64 -3.26
CA TYR A 121 5.10 12.38 -3.77
C TYR A 121 4.26 12.57 -5.03
N ILE A 122 3.30 13.50 -4.99
CA ILE A 122 2.45 13.81 -6.15
C ILE A 122 3.30 14.32 -7.32
N GLY A 123 4.25 15.21 -7.06
CA GLY A 123 5.16 15.75 -8.09
C GLY A 123 6.02 14.66 -8.75
N LEU A 124 6.62 13.78 -7.95
CA LEU A 124 7.42 12.67 -8.46
C LEU A 124 6.57 11.66 -9.24
N LEU A 125 5.38 11.34 -8.75
CA LEU A 125 4.46 10.42 -9.43
C LEU A 125 3.99 11.01 -10.76
N PHE A 126 3.77 12.31 -10.83
CA PHE A 126 3.44 13.02 -12.07
C PHE A 126 4.59 13.03 -13.10
N ILE A 127 5.84 13.04 -12.63
CA ILE A 127 7.03 13.04 -13.49
C ILE A 127 7.37 11.63 -13.98
N LEU A 128 7.28 10.62 -13.11
CA LEU A 128 7.68 9.24 -13.41
C LEU A 128 6.61 8.42 -14.14
N ASP A 129 5.33 8.68 -13.87
CA ASP A 129 4.24 7.81 -14.35
C ASP A 129 3.04 8.61 -14.88
N LYS A 130 3.28 9.36 -15.97
CA LYS A 130 2.23 10.13 -16.67
C LYS A 130 1.07 9.25 -17.16
N ASP A 131 1.32 7.96 -17.42
CA ASP A 131 0.32 7.02 -17.91
C ASP A 131 -0.70 6.65 -16.83
N ILE A 132 -0.28 6.50 -15.56
CA ILE A 132 -1.21 6.23 -14.43
C ILE A 132 -2.18 7.40 -14.25
N PHE A 133 -1.69 8.64 -14.34
CA PHE A 133 -2.57 9.82 -14.24
C PHE A 133 -3.60 9.87 -15.36
N LYS A 134 -3.21 9.45 -16.57
CA LYS A 134 -4.11 9.37 -17.72
C LYS A 134 -5.19 8.30 -17.55
N GLU A 135 -4.82 7.14 -17.00
CA GLU A 135 -5.77 6.07 -16.65
C GLU A 135 -6.73 6.52 -15.55
N VAL A 136 -6.23 7.10 -14.45
CA VAL A 136 -7.07 7.61 -13.34
C VAL A 136 -8.06 8.65 -13.85
N PHE A 137 -7.61 9.58 -14.71
CA PHE A 137 -8.50 10.59 -15.29
C PHE A 137 -9.51 9.98 -16.27
N GLN A 138 -9.14 8.96 -17.05
CA GLN A 138 -10.07 8.21 -17.89
C GLN A 138 -11.10 7.43 -17.08
N LEU A 139 -10.70 6.81 -15.97
CA LEU A 139 -11.59 6.05 -15.09
C LEU A 139 -12.57 6.96 -14.34
N LEU A 140 -12.12 8.12 -13.88
CA LEU A 140 -13.00 9.15 -13.30
C LEU A 140 -14.01 9.64 -14.33
N LYS A 141 -13.57 9.92 -15.57
CA LYS A 141 -14.46 10.33 -16.65
C LYS A 141 -15.49 9.25 -17.01
N SER A 142 -15.06 7.98 -17.04
CA SER A 142 -15.92 6.84 -17.35
C SER A 142 -16.93 6.53 -16.23
N SER A 143 -16.50 6.58 -14.96
CA SER A 143 -17.39 6.35 -13.82
C SER A 143 -18.40 7.49 -13.65
N PHE A 144 -17.97 8.73 -13.88
CA PHE A 144 -18.86 9.90 -13.89
C PHE A 144 -19.92 9.79 -15.00
N PHE A 145 -19.54 9.28 -16.18
CA PHE A 145 -20.47 9.04 -17.29
C PHE A 145 -21.52 7.96 -16.96
N LEU A 146 -21.11 6.86 -16.31
CA LEU A 146 -22.04 5.79 -15.88
C LEU A 146 -22.98 6.25 -14.77
N PHE A 147 -22.49 7.05 -13.81
CA PHE A 147 -23.32 7.63 -12.76
C PHE A 147 -24.37 8.59 -13.32
N PHE A 148 -24.00 9.42 -14.31
CA PHE A 148 -24.92 10.33 -14.98
C PHE A 148 -25.98 9.60 -15.82
N PHE A 149 -25.62 8.50 -16.49
CA PHE A 149 -26.56 7.68 -17.26
C PHE A 149 -27.57 6.93 -16.35
N SER A 150 -27.13 6.45 -15.18
CA SER A 150 -28.02 5.81 -14.19
C SER A 150 -29.07 6.75 -13.58
N LEU A 151 -28.85 8.07 -13.64
CA LEU A 151 -29.80 9.10 -13.15
C LEU A 151 -30.78 9.59 -14.23
N THR A 152 -30.55 9.23 -15.49
CA THR A 152 -31.34 9.69 -16.65
C THR A 152 -32.20 8.61 -17.30
N SER A 153 -32.14 7.34 -16.84
CA SER A 153 -33.11 6.31 -17.21
C SER A 153 -34.37 6.46 -16.34
N PRO A 154 -35.51 6.93 -16.89
CA PRO A 154 -36.78 6.79 -16.20
C PRO A 154 -37.13 5.30 -16.22
N ILE A 155 -37.32 4.72 -15.03
CA ILE A 155 -38.12 3.51 -14.89
C ILE A 155 -39.57 3.91 -15.16
#